data_AF-A0A7C3KZ63-F1
#
_entry.id   AF-A0A7C3KZ63-F1
#
_cell.length_a   1.000
_cell.length_b   1.000
_cell.length_c   1.000
_cell.angle_alpha   90.00
_cell.angle_beta   90.00
_cell.angle_gamma   90.00
#
_symmetry.space_group_name_H-M   'P 1'
#
loop_
_entity.id
_entity.type
_entity.pdbx_description
1 polymer ?
#
loop_
_entity_poly.entity_id
_entity_poly.type
_entity_poly.pdbx_seq_one_letter_code
_entity_poly.pdbx_strand_id
1 'polypeptide(L)'
;MTSALQLRTLVDDIADSIVAVDQSKVSFKQFQPGVGPYGEPQLVRAIVERLNRKALYAGRTKTKRCPDLLIEGAWALEVKLARPFGDNGKEAENWSVNLLHPYEGNVSVIGDCLKLRAMGSGERKAVVVIGYEHTPPRIHLEPLMAAFESIAKHVCAIRLGNRTQTMRTGLIHPVHQQVLVAAWEVEPPVAME
;
A
#
# COMPACT_ATOMS: atom_id res chain seq x y z
N MET A 1 14.84 -14.16 21.06
CA MET A 1 14.16 -12.92 20.66
C MET A 1 14.34 -12.78 19.15
N THR A 2 13.32 -13.08 18.37
CA THR A 2 13.33 -12.79 16.92
C THR A 2 13.35 -11.27 16.77
N SER A 3 14.34 -10.72 16.06
CA SER A 3 14.37 -9.29 15.72
C SER A 3 13.03 -8.90 15.11
N ALA A 4 12.39 -7.87 15.64
CA ALA A 4 11.11 -7.39 15.12
C ALA A 4 11.28 -7.00 13.64
N LEU A 5 10.38 -7.49 12.78
CA LEU A 5 10.37 -7.18 11.35
C LEU A 5 10.18 -5.67 11.16
N GLN A 6 11.17 -5.01 10.56
CA GLN A 6 11.15 -3.57 10.34
C GLN A 6 10.23 -3.20 9.17
N LEU A 7 9.52 -2.06 9.28
CA LEU A 7 8.63 -1.58 8.22
C LEU A 7 9.39 -1.31 6.92
N ARG A 8 10.63 -0.82 7.01
CA ARG A 8 11.51 -0.60 5.86
C ARG A 8 11.78 -1.87 5.05
N THR A 9 12.18 -2.95 5.72
CA THR A 9 12.41 -4.25 5.07
C THR A 9 11.15 -4.75 4.38
N LEU A 10 10.00 -4.63 5.06
CA LEU A 10 8.72 -5.01 4.49
C LEU A 10 8.33 -4.18 3.26
N VAL A 11 8.54 -2.87 3.27
CA VAL A 11 8.27 -1.99 2.12
C VAL A 11 9.16 -2.35 0.92
N ASP A 12 10.45 -2.60 1.15
CA ASP A 12 11.35 -3.07 0.08
C ASP A 12 10.94 -4.44 -0.46
N ASP A 13 10.56 -5.38 0.40
CA ASP A 13 10.12 -6.72 -0.01
C ASP A 13 8.77 -6.70 -0.76
N ILE A 14 7.86 -5.79 -0.41
CA ILE A 14 6.62 -5.54 -1.16
C ILE A 14 6.96 -5.01 -2.55
N ALA A 15 7.82 -3.99 -2.65
CA ALA A 15 8.19 -3.40 -3.93
C ALA A 15 8.85 -4.43 -4.87
N ASP A 16 9.76 -5.25 -4.35
CA ASP A 16 10.41 -6.32 -5.13
C ASP A 16 9.40 -7.40 -5.56
N SER A 17 8.42 -7.70 -4.70
CA SER A 17 7.34 -8.63 -5.05
C SER A 17 6.49 -8.09 -6.19
N ILE A 18 6.18 -6.79 -6.20
CA ILE A 18 5.43 -6.12 -7.28
C ILE A 18 6.21 -6.20 -8.60
N VAL A 19 7.50 -5.87 -8.60
CA VAL A 19 8.37 -5.99 -9.79
C VAL A 19 8.37 -7.42 -10.33
N ALA A 20 8.47 -8.41 -9.45
CA ALA A 20 8.46 -9.80 -9.87
C ALA A 20 7.09 -10.25 -10.42
N VAL A 21 5.97 -9.73 -9.90
CA VAL A 21 4.63 -9.93 -10.50
C VAL A 21 4.57 -9.29 -11.87
N ASP A 22 5.01 -8.05 -11.99
CA ASP A 22 5.02 -7.30 -13.24
C ASP A 22 5.78 -8.04 -14.35
N GLN A 23 7.00 -8.49 -14.05
CA GLN A 23 7.86 -9.25 -14.96
C GLN A 23 7.30 -10.61 -15.39
N SER A 24 6.29 -11.15 -14.69
CA SER A 24 5.62 -12.39 -15.11
C SER A 24 4.80 -12.24 -16.39
N LYS A 25 4.51 -10.99 -16.82
CA LYS A 25 3.73 -10.65 -18.01
C LYS A 25 2.30 -11.22 -18.02
N VAL A 26 1.81 -11.70 -16.88
CA VAL A 26 0.44 -12.20 -16.77
C VAL A 26 -0.52 -11.02 -16.87
N SER A 27 -1.25 -10.96 -17.98
CA SER A 27 -2.30 -9.96 -18.20
C SER A 27 -3.50 -10.24 -17.29
N PHE A 28 -4.10 -9.18 -16.75
CA PHE A 28 -5.36 -9.29 -16.02
C PHE A 28 -6.52 -8.97 -16.97
N LYS A 29 -7.36 -9.97 -17.27
CA LYS A 29 -8.50 -9.82 -18.20
C LYS A 29 -8.05 -9.24 -19.55
N GLN A 30 -8.64 -8.11 -19.96
CA GLN A 30 -8.38 -7.40 -21.22
C GLN A 30 -7.39 -6.23 -21.06
N PHE A 31 -6.79 -6.06 -19.89
CA PHE A 31 -5.81 -5.01 -19.64
C PHE A 31 -4.45 -5.34 -20.25
N GLN A 32 -3.63 -4.31 -20.42
CA GLN A 32 -2.29 -4.45 -20.96
C GLN A 32 -1.39 -5.23 -19.97
N PRO A 33 -0.37 -5.95 -20.46
CA PRO A 33 0.54 -6.68 -19.60
C PRO A 33 1.25 -5.79 -18.57
N GLY A 34 1.44 -6.34 -17.37
CA GLY A 34 2.06 -5.65 -16.24
C GLY A 34 1.13 -5.61 -15.02
N VAL A 35 1.70 -5.22 -13.88
CA VAL A 35 0.99 -5.29 -12.58
C VAL A 35 0.10 -4.07 -12.32
N GLY A 36 0.32 -2.97 -13.01
CA GLY A 36 -0.41 -1.71 -12.83
C GLY A 36 -1.95 -1.82 -12.92
N PRO A 37 -2.52 -2.63 -13.83
CA PRO A 37 -3.98 -2.82 -13.96
C PRO A 37 -4.62 -3.74 -12.92
N TYR A 38 -3.84 -4.33 -12.00
CA TYR A 38 -4.40 -5.24 -10.99
C TYR A 38 -5.30 -4.46 -10.02
N GLY A 39 -6.42 -5.05 -9.62
CA GLY A 39 -7.19 -4.53 -8.49
C GLY A 39 -6.48 -4.79 -7.16
N GLU A 40 -6.85 -4.05 -6.11
CA GLU A 40 -6.20 -4.14 -4.79
C GLU A 40 -6.18 -5.59 -4.26
N PRO A 41 -7.30 -6.35 -4.24
CA PRO A 41 -7.30 -7.71 -3.70
C PRO A 41 -6.41 -8.68 -4.49
N GLN A 42 -6.36 -8.54 -5.83
CA GLN A 42 -5.52 -9.39 -6.67
C GLN A 42 -4.04 -9.11 -6.43
N LEU A 43 -3.67 -7.83 -6.34
CA LEU A 43 -2.30 -7.43 -6.09
C LEU A 43 -1.81 -7.90 -4.71
N VAL A 44 -2.60 -7.68 -3.67
CA VAL A 44 -2.26 -8.10 -2.30
C VAL A 44 -2.07 -9.61 -2.23
N ARG A 45 -2.94 -10.39 -2.88
CA ARG A 45 -2.76 -11.85 -2.96
C ARG A 45 -1.45 -12.24 -3.63
N ALA A 46 -1.11 -11.62 -4.75
CA ALA A 46 0.14 -11.91 -5.46
C ALA A 46 1.38 -11.53 -4.64
N ILE A 47 1.31 -10.43 -3.87
CA ILE A 47 2.36 -10.02 -2.93
C ILE A 47 2.50 -11.08 -1.83
N VAL A 48 1.40 -11.50 -1.18
CA VAL A 48 1.42 -12.51 -0.11
C VAL A 48 2.01 -13.84 -0.60
N GLU A 49 1.64 -14.30 -1.78
CA GLU A 49 2.18 -15.54 -2.37
C GLU A 49 3.70 -15.46 -2.59
N ARG A 50 4.23 -14.26 -2.87
CA ARG A 50 5.67 -14.04 -3.05
C ARG A 50 6.42 -13.84 -1.74
N LEU A 51 5.87 -13.07 -0.81
CA LEU A 51 6.45 -12.91 0.52
C LEU A 51 6.62 -14.26 1.21
N ASN A 52 5.61 -15.15 1.15
CA ASN A 52 5.68 -16.50 1.70
C ASN A 52 6.81 -17.38 1.14
N ARG A 53 7.43 -17.03 0.00
CA ARG A 53 8.60 -17.76 -0.53
C ARG A 53 9.90 -17.33 0.11
N LYS A 54 9.92 -16.18 0.78
CA LYS A 54 11.10 -15.69 1.53
C LYS A 54 11.04 -16.26 2.95
N ALA A 55 12.18 -16.77 3.44
CA ALA A 55 12.29 -17.39 4.76
C ALA A 55 11.77 -16.52 5.91
N LEU A 56 11.90 -15.20 5.78
CA LEU A 56 11.43 -14.21 6.76
C LEU A 56 9.90 -14.24 7.02
N TYR A 57 9.12 -14.64 6.02
CA TYR A 57 7.65 -14.59 6.06
C TYR A 57 6.98 -15.96 5.92
N ALA A 58 7.75 -17.00 5.61
CA ALA A 58 7.23 -18.31 5.23
C ALA A 58 6.17 -18.83 6.22
N GLY A 59 4.94 -19.02 5.72
CA GLY A 59 3.80 -19.53 6.49
C GLY A 59 3.11 -18.50 7.40
N ARG A 60 3.59 -17.26 7.46
CA ARG A 60 3.10 -16.21 8.38
C ARG A 60 2.29 -15.10 7.68
N THR A 61 2.43 -14.97 6.36
CA THR A 61 1.71 -13.95 5.58
C THR A 61 0.41 -14.51 5.00
N LYS A 62 -0.70 -13.81 5.20
CA LYS A 62 -2.02 -14.18 4.63
C LYS A 62 -2.87 -12.96 4.31
N THR A 63 -3.77 -13.11 3.34
CA THR A 63 -4.81 -12.12 3.08
C THR A 63 -5.98 -12.29 4.05
N LYS A 64 -6.58 -11.21 4.53
CA LYS A 64 -7.84 -11.24 5.28
C LYS A 64 -8.79 -10.17 4.72
N ARG A 65 -10.01 -10.10 5.27
CA ARG A 65 -10.96 -8.99 4.99
C ARG A 65 -10.56 -7.70 5.70
N CYS A 66 -9.95 -7.82 6.87
CA CYS A 66 -9.37 -6.75 7.67
C CYS A 66 -8.38 -7.43 8.65
N PRO A 67 -7.07 -7.14 8.59
CA PRO A 67 -6.40 -6.28 7.60
C PRO A 67 -6.39 -6.91 6.19
N ASP A 68 -6.06 -6.16 5.13
CA ASP A 68 -5.84 -6.74 3.79
C ASP A 68 -4.72 -7.79 3.79
N LEU A 69 -3.61 -7.49 4.48
CA LEU A 69 -2.44 -8.35 4.62
C LEU A 69 -2.06 -8.47 6.10
N LEU A 70 -2.04 -9.69 6.63
CA LEU A 70 -1.55 -9.99 7.96
C LEU A 70 -0.23 -10.76 7.90
N ILE A 71 0.73 -10.33 8.69
CA ILE A 71 1.99 -11.02 9.02
C ILE A 71 1.92 -11.37 10.50
N GLU A 72 1.63 -12.64 10.80
CA GLU A 72 1.36 -13.10 12.16
C GLU A 72 2.49 -12.73 13.14
N GLY A 73 2.12 -12.07 14.25
CA GLY A 73 3.06 -11.63 15.28
C GLY A 73 4.00 -10.49 14.85
N ALA A 74 3.70 -9.80 13.74
CA ALA A 74 4.49 -8.66 13.28
C ALA A 74 3.62 -7.48 12.83
N TRP A 75 2.84 -7.64 11.75
CA TRP A 75 2.19 -6.52 11.06
C TRP A 75 0.78 -6.85 10.57
N ALA A 76 -0.13 -5.91 10.73
CA ALA A 76 -1.45 -5.86 10.10
C ALA A 76 -1.49 -4.65 9.16
N LEU A 77 -1.71 -4.89 7.86
CA LEU A 77 -1.60 -3.88 6.81
C LEU A 77 -2.89 -3.68 6.04
N GLU A 78 -3.29 -2.43 5.85
CA GLU A 78 -4.24 -2.04 4.81
C GLU A 78 -3.48 -1.53 3.60
N VAL A 79 -3.90 -1.91 2.40
CA VAL A 79 -3.17 -1.60 1.16
C VAL A 79 -4.04 -0.78 0.23
N LYS A 80 -3.47 0.31 -0.30
CA LYS A 80 -4.17 1.19 -1.23
C LYS A 80 -3.42 1.43 -2.52
N LEU A 81 -4.15 1.45 -3.62
CA LEU A 81 -3.61 1.82 -4.92
C LEU A 81 -3.84 3.30 -5.23
N ALA A 82 -2.75 3.99 -5.56
CA ALA A 82 -2.75 5.36 -6.08
C ALA A 82 -2.35 5.35 -7.55
N ARG A 83 -3.31 5.65 -8.44
CA ARG A 83 -3.11 5.62 -9.90
C ARG A 83 -3.73 6.86 -10.53
N PRO A 84 -2.92 7.88 -10.85
CA PRO A 84 -3.41 9.06 -11.55
C PRO A 84 -3.86 8.76 -12.98
N PHE A 85 -3.45 7.62 -13.54
CA PHE A 85 -3.81 7.20 -14.90
C PHE A 85 -4.34 5.77 -14.92
N GLY A 86 -5.33 5.52 -15.77
CA GLY A 86 -5.82 4.18 -16.08
C GLY A 86 -4.90 3.40 -17.02
N ASP A 87 -5.24 2.14 -17.29
CA ASP A 87 -4.53 1.25 -18.24
C ASP A 87 -4.39 1.85 -19.65
N ASN A 88 -5.37 2.65 -20.07
CA ASN A 88 -5.41 3.32 -21.37
C ASN A 88 -4.61 4.65 -21.41
N GLY A 89 -3.94 5.03 -20.32
CA GLY A 89 -3.16 6.26 -20.22
C GLY A 89 -3.97 7.55 -20.06
N LYS A 90 -5.30 7.46 -19.92
CA LYS A 90 -6.15 8.59 -19.55
C LYS A 90 -6.08 8.84 -18.06
N GLU A 91 -6.23 10.10 -17.66
CA GLU A 91 -6.31 10.47 -16.24
C GLU A 91 -7.50 9.75 -15.59
N ALA A 92 -7.25 9.15 -14.43
CA ALA A 92 -8.29 8.51 -13.66
C ALA A 92 -9.06 9.59 -12.90
N GLU A 93 -10.38 9.58 -12.96
CA GLU A 93 -11.19 10.47 -12.15
C GLU A 93 -11.13 10.03 -10.68
N ASN A 94 -11.10 10.98 -9.76
CA ASN A 94 -11.15 10.75 -8.31
C ASN A 94 -10.01 9.92 -7.70
N TRP A 95 -8.90 9.65 -8.40
CA TRP A 95 -7.81 8.82 -7.86
C TRP A 95 -7.23 9.31 -6.52
N SER A 96 -7.26 10.62 -6.27
CA SER A 96 -6.80 11.23 -5.02
C SER A 96 -7.74 10.97 -3.84
N VAL A 97 -9.04 10.73 -4.08
CA VAL A 97 -10.01 10.47 -3.00
C VAL A 97 -9.73 9.15 -2.29
N ASN A 98 -9.06 8.22 -2.97
CA ASN A 98 -8.58 6.96 -2.39
C ASN A 98 -7.64 7.18 -1.20
N LEU A 99 -6.98 8.34 -1.11
CA LEU A 99 -6.12 8.69 0.01
C LEU A 99 -6.78 9.69 0.96
N LEU A 100 -7.50 10.69 0.43
CA LEU A 100 -7.79 11.92 1.18
C LEU A 100 -9.17 12.01 1.82
N HIS A 101 -10.13 11.13 1.50
CA HIS A 101 -11.47 11.23 2.09
C HIS A 101 -11.44 10.97 3.61
N PRO A 102 -11.87 11.93 4.45
CA PRO A 102 -11.59 11.89 5.90
C PRO A 102 -12.68 11.21 6.76
N TYR A 103 -13.73 10.68 6.14
CA TYR A 103 -14.91 10.17 6.86
C TYR A 103 -14.77 8.68 7.19
N GLU A 104 -15.22 8.31 8.38
CA GLU A 104 -15.34 6.92 8.80
C GLU A 104 -16.26 6.13 7.86
N GLY A 105 -15.93 4.86 7.61
CA GLY A 105 -16.68 4.01 6.68
C GLY A 105 -16.34 4.24 5.19
N ASN A 106 -15.50 5.22 4.86
CA ASN A 106 -14.96 5.34 3.51
C ASN A 106 -13.88 4.28 3.23
N VAL A 107 -13.70 3.97 1.96
CA VAL A 107 -12.64 3.09 1.44
C VAL A 107 -11.37 3.88 1.11
N SER A 108 -11.01 4.89 1.89
CA SER A 108 -9.80 5.71 1.71
C SER A 108 -8.70 5.28 2.66
N VAL A 109 -7.45 5.71 2.43
CA VAL A 109 -6.32 5.44 3.37
C VAL A 109 -6.59 6.03 4.75
N ILE A 110 -7.26 7.18 4.85
CA ILE A 110 -7.69 7.72 6.15
C ILE A 110 -8.72 6.79 6.81
N GLY A 111 -9.71 6.31 6.05
CA GLY A 111 -10.67 5.32 6.53
C GLY A 111 -9.99 4.03 6.99
N ASP A 112 -8.96 3.58 6.26
CA ASP A 112 -8.15 2.41 6.59
C ASP A 112 -7.33 2.61 7.87
N CYS A 113 -6.79 3.81 8.10
CA CYS A 113 -6.16 4.16 9.38
C CYS A 113 -7.15 4.05 10.55
N LEU A 114 -8.37 4.59 10.40
CA LEU A 114 -9.41 4.52 11.44
C LEU A 114 -9.81 3.06 11.72
N LYS A 115 -10.01 2.28 10.66
CA LYS A 115 -10.34 0.85 10.72
C LYS A 115 -9.25 0.05 11.44
N LEU A 116 -7.98 0.28 11.11
CA LEU A 116 -6.85 -0.34 11.79
C LEU A 116 -6.78 0.04 13.27
N ARG A 117 -7.02 1.31 13.63
CA ARG A 117 -7.05 1.74 15.04
C ARG A 117 -8.09 0.97 15.84
N ALA A 118 -9.29 0.79 15.29
CA ALA A 118 -10.38 0.06 15.92
C ALA A 118 -10.14 -1.47 16.01
N MET A 119 -9.21 -2.02 15.22
CA MET A 119 -8.93 -3.45 15.21
C MET A 119 -8.25 -3.92 16.51
N GLY A 120 -8.85 -4.88 17.20
CA GLY A 120 -8.24 -5.58 18.36
C GLY A 120 -7.23 -6.63 17.92
N SER A 121 -5.98 -6.24 17.71
CA SER A 121 -4.88 -7.12 17.28
C SER A 121 -3.59 -6.71 18.00
N GLY A 122 -2.75 -7.70 18.32
CA GLY A 122 -1.45 -7.51 18.97
C GLY A 122 -0.32 -7.18 18.00
N GLU A 123 -0.59 -7.25 16.70
CA GLU A 123 0.33 -6.85 15.63
C GLU A 123 0.43 -5.32 15.52
N ARG A 124 1.58 -4.85 15.05
CA ARG A 124 1.74 -3.44 14.67
C ARG A 124 0.89 -3.17 13.43
N LYS A 125 0.39 -1.95 13.31
CA LYS A 125 -0.57 -1.59 12.27
C LYS A 125 0.07 -0.60 11.32
N ALA A 126 -0.10 -0.80 10.01
CA ALA A 126 0.38 0.17 9.04
C ALA A 126 -0.57 0.26 7.85
N VAL A 127 -0.63 1.44 7.24
CA VAL A 127 -1.19 1.61 5.90
C VAL A 127 -0.07 1.61 4.88
N VAL A 128 -0.31 1.00 3.73
CA VAL A 128 0.63 0.93 2.61
C VAL A 128 -0.04 1.50 1.37
N VAL A 129 0.58 2.50 0.76
CA VAL A 129 0.18 3.05 -0.53
C VAL A 129 1.12 2.52 -1.60
N ILE A 130 0.55 1.86 -2.59
CA ILE A 130 1.23 1.43 -3.81
C ILE A 130 0.81 2.38 -4.93
N GLY A 131 1.72 3.27 -5.27
CA GLY A 131 1.59 4.28 -6.29
C GLY A 131 2.18 3.84 -7.62
N TYR A 132 1.51 4.12 -8.73
CA TYR A 132 2.06 3.91 -10.07
C TYR A 132 2.16 5.22 -10.84
N GLU A 133 3.30 5.44 -11.48
CA GLU A 133 3.60 6.65 -12.26
C GLU A 133 4.22 6.29 -13.62
N HIS A 134 4.25 7.28 -14.51
CA HIS A 134 5.11 7.24 -15.70
C HIS A 134 6.58 7.48 -15.29
N THR A 135 7.51 7.25 -16.22
CA THR A 135 8.92 7.62 -16.06
C THR A 135 9.34 8.54 -17.21
N PRO A 136 9.51 9.86 -16.98
CA PRO A 136 9.30 10.59 -15.71
C PRO A 136 7.81 10.73 -15.33
N PRO A 137 7.48 10.99 -14.05
CA PRO A 137 6.09 11.18 -13.63
C PRO A 137 5.42 12.35 -14.36
N ARG A 138 4.24 12.10 -14.93
CA ARG A 138 3.35 13.16 -15.44
C ARG A 138 2.58 13.85 -14.32
N ILE A 139 2.18 13.08 -13.30
CA ILE A 139 1.60 13.56 -12.05
C ILE A 139 2.40 12.90 -10.94
N HIS A 140 3.07 13.71 -10.12
CA HIS A 140 3.82 13.24 -8.96
C HIS A 140 2.88 12.85 -7.83
N LEU A 141 3.16 11.72 -7.17
CA LEU A 141 2.39 11.26 -6.01
C LEU A 141 2.81 11.91 -4.69
N GLU A 142 3.98 12.54 -4.63
CA GLU A 142 4.49 13.21 -3.42
C GLU A 142 3.49 14.23 -2.82
N PRO A 143 2.87 15.15 -3.60
CA PRO A 143 1.88 16.07 -3.06
C PRO A 143 0.66 15.36 -2.48
N LEU A 144 0.25 14.22 -3.05
CA LEU A 144 -0.88 13.43 -2.52
C LEU A 144 -0.52 12.81 -1.17
N MET A 145 0.69 12.27 -1.03
CA MET A 145 1.16 11.69 0.22
C MET A 145 1.30 12.76 1.32
N ALA A 146 1.86 13.92 1.00
CA ALA A 146 1.96 15.04 1.94
C ALA A 146 0.57 15.55 2.36
N ALA A 147 -0.39 15.61 1.43
CA ALA A 147 -1.77 15.97 1.74
C ALA A 147 -2.42 14.93 2.68
N PHE A 148 -2.22 13.64 2.42
CA PHE A 148 -2.69 12.56 3.30
C PHE A 148 -2.12 12.72 4.72
N GLU A 149 -0.81 12.91 4.85
CA GLU A 149 -0.15 13.11 6.15
C GLU A 149 -0.72 14.31 6.90
N SER A 150 -0.92 15.43 6.19
CA SER A 150 -1.49 16.65 6.76
C SER A 150 -2.94 16.44 7.23
N ILE A 151 -3.80 15.84 6.41
CA ILE A 151 -5.20 15.60 6.79
C ILE A 151 -5.29 14.59 7.95
N ALA A 152 -4.55 13.49 7.87
CA ALA A 152 -4.51 12.48 8.93
C ALA A 152 -4.16 13.12 10.28
N LYS A 153 -3.11 13.94 10.32
CA LYS A 153 -2.65 14.62 11.53
C LYS A 153 -3.59 15.73 12.00
N HIS A 154 -3.93 16.67 11.12
CA HIS A 154 -4.54 17.94 11.51
C HIS A 154 -6.07 17.93 11.49
N VAL A 155 -6.69 17.05 10.71
CA VAL A 155 -8.14 16.95 10.58
C VAL A 155 -8.69 15.75 11.34
N CYS A 156 -8.04 14.59 11.22
CA CYS A 156 -8.54 13.34 11.79
C CYS A 156 -7.88 12.94 13.12
N ALA A 157 -6.89 13.72 13.60
CA ALA A 157 -6.12 13.42 14.80
C ALA A 157 -5.54 11.98 14.83
N ILE A 158 -5.12 11.49 13.67
CA ILE A 158 -4.46 10.20 13.49
C ILE A 158 -2.95 10.44 13.66
N ARG A 159 -2.33 9.64 14.52
CA ARG A 159 -0.87 9.62 14.68
C ARG A 159 -0.28 8.61 13.71
N LEU A 160 0.53 9.13 12.79
CA LEU A 160 1.29 8.34 11.83
C LEU A 160 2.76 8.37 12.27
N GLY A 161 3.41 7.21 12.21
CA GLY A 161 4.86 7.14 12.27
C GLY A 161 5.51 7.76 11.03
N ASN A 162 6.84 7.86 11.04
CA ASN A 162 7.58 8.38 9.89
C ASN A 162 7.28 7.58 8.62
N ARG A 163 7.09 8.30 7.50
CA ARG A 163 6.93 7.69 6.18
C ARG A 163 8.15 6.85 5.84
N THR A 164 7.92 5.58 5.54
CA THR A 164 8.90 4.68 4.95
C THR A 164 8.52 4.47 3.49
N GLN A 165 9.42 4.76 2.55
CA GLN A 165 9.12 4.57 1.14
C GLN A 165 10.30 4.04 0.32
N THR A 166 9.98 3.42 -0.82
CA THR A 166 10.94 2.92 -1.80
C THR A 166 10.34 3.01 -3.20
N MET A 167 11.19 3.12 -4.22
CA MET A 167 10.75 3.20 -5.62
C MET A 167 11.44 2.13 -6.46
N ARG A 168 10.73 1.60 -7.46
CA ARG A 168 11.28 0.74 -8.51
C ARG A 168 10.81 1.26 -9.86
N THR A 169 11.72 1.31 -10.82
CA THR A 169 11.47 1.77 -12.20
C THR A 169 11.59 0.60 -13.18
N GLY A 170 11.16 0.80 -14.41
CA GLY A 170 11.30 -0.21 -15.47
C GLY A 170 10.25 -1.32 -15.38
N LEU A 171 9.07 -1.00 -14.86
CA LEU A 171 7.91 -1.87 -15.00
C LEU A 171 7.53 -1.98 -16.48
N ILE A 172 7.00 -3.14 -16.88
CA ILE A 172 6.72 -3.46 -18.28
C ILE A 172 5.47 -2.75 -18.80
N HIS A 173 4.58 -2.31 -17.91
CA HIS A 173 3.33 -1.69 -18.30
C HIS A 173 3.60 -0.33 -18.98
N PRO A 174 2.99 -0.02 -20.13
CA PRO A 174 3.33 1.19 -20.89
C PRO A 174 2.97 2.50 -20.20
N VAL A 175 1.96 2.50 -19.34
CA VAL A 175 1.54 3.67 -18.52
C VAL A 175 2.19 3.67 -17.13
N HIS A 176 2.03 2.58 -16.37
CA HIS A 176 2.55 2.39 -15.02
C HIS A 176 4.00 1.89 -15.04
N GLN A 177 4.94 2.77 -15.39
CA GLN A 177 6.35 2.46 -15.67
C GLN A 177 7.24 2.41 -14.41
N GLN A 178 6.78 3.01 -13.31
CA GLN A 178 7.42 2.91 -12.00
C GLN A 178 6.39 2.69 -10.90
N VAL A 179 6.83 2.04 -9.82
CA VAL A 179 6.07 1.86 -8.58
C VAL A 179 6.75 2.57 -7.42
N LEU A 180 5.98 3.34 -6.67
CA LEU A 180 6.33 3.93 -5.39
C LEU A 180 5.55 3.18 -4.31
N VAL A 181 6.24 2.54 -3.37
CA VAL A 181 5.60 1.93 -2.20
C VAL A 181 5.93 2.80 -1.00
N ALA A 182 4.91 3.40 -0.39
CA ALA A 182 5.02 4.20 0.83
C ALA A 182 4.18 3.57 1.94
N ALA A 183 4.66 3.63 3.17
CA ALA A 183 3.98 3.09 4.32
C ALA A 183 4.15 3.96 5.56
N TRP A 184 3.13 3.94 6.41
CA TRP A 184 3.11 4.64 7.70
C TRP A 184 2.59 3.67 8.75
N GLU A 185 3.30 3.58 9.87
CA GLU A 185 2.76 2.93 11.06
C GLU A 185 1.61 3.77 11.61
N VAL A 186 0.50 3.13 11.96
CA VAL A 186 -0.67 3.76 12.55
C VAL A 186 -0.60 3.54 14.05
N GLU A 187 -0.27 4.60 14.78
CA GLU A 187 -0.10 4.53 16.22
C GLU A 187 -1.45 4.38 16.95
N PRO A 188 -1.46 3.72 18.12
CA PRO A 188 -2.65 3.67 18.95
C PRO A 188 -3.10 5.08 19.36
N PRO A 189 -4.40 5.27 19.67
CA PRO A 189 -4.83 6.48 20.38
C PRO A 189 -4.00 6.63 21.66
N VAL A 190 -3.64 7.86 22.02
CA VAL A 190 -3.19 8.10 23.38
C VAL A 190 -4.39 7.87 24.29
N ALA A 191 -4.20 7.08 25.34
CA ALA A 191 -5.17 7.04 26.42
C ALA A 191 -5.32 8.48 26.93
N MET A 192 -6.53 9.03 26.87
CA MET A 192 -6.78 10.28 27.57
C MET A 192 -6.72 9.95 29.06
N GLU A 193 -5.71 10.49 29.74
CA GLU A 193 -5.64 10.54 31.20
C GLU A 193 -6.74 11.46 31.75
#